data_AF-A0A6J1PVL2-F1
#
_entry.id   AF-A0A6J1PVL2-F1
#
_cell.length_a   1.000
_cell.length_b   1.000
_cell.length_c   1.000
_cell.angle_alpha   90.00
_cell.angle_beta   90.00
_cell.angle_gamma   90.00
#
_symmetry.space_group_name_H-M   'P 1'
#
loop_
_entity.id
_entity.type
_entity.pdbx_description
1 polymer ?
#
loop_
_entity_poly.entity_id
_entity_poly.type
_entity_poly.pdbx_seq_one_letter_code
_entity_poly.pdbx_strand_id
1 'polypeptide(L)'
;TVPAESTTSMNISENFLDILQLSFEIKYIDEDTGLAKKKDKLKVSEEKMNVLYHNVVDVLTDQKFDDIVALSTAHCNIGLEYVTSTDTDDLNTAVRYLSRCLELLKGKTLDRKAILTSIGALNGLNSVCEKLETEKDNEHLNTALSLYYKYTREDNYPDPIHIESLVGIKGKELNPRIILNNLHHTTLQELERQYLKRSKDKHEFVKYFLANGRFAEAKNHIAIGDYVIHRFDKDIRSEEKEAPLDSNKSYNNALAVFKNKGMNK
;
A
#
# COMPACT_ATOMS: atom_id res chain seq x y z
N THR A 1 39.38 2.83 -17.20
CA THR A 1 38.35 1.86 -16.79
C THR A 1 37.55 2.50 -15.70
N VAL A 2 36.27 2.80 -15.94
CA VAL A 2 35.36 3.32 -14.90
C VAL A 2 35.26 2.22 -13.82
N PRO A 3 35.42 2.52 -12.53
CA PRO A 3 35.26 1.51 -11.49
C PRO A 3 33.83 0.98 -11.58
N ALA A 4 33.67 -0.34 -11.60
CA ALA A 4 32.36 -0.93 -11.45
C ALA A 4 31.79 -0.44 -10.11
N GLU A 5 30.72 0.37 -10.16
CA GLU A 5 29.92 0.68 -8.98
C GLU A 5 29.62 -0.63 -8.27
N SER A 6 29.94 -0.70 -6.97
CA SER A 6 29.51 -1.85 -6.19
C SER A 6 28.00 -1.97 -6.36
N THR A 7 27.51 -3.19 -6.63
CA THR A 7 26.09 -3.46 -6.92
C THR A 7 25.14 -3.10 -5.78
N THR A 8 25.66 -2.56 -4.67
CA THR A 8 24.97 -2.20 -3.43
C THR A 8 25.14 -0.73 -3.02
N SER A 9 25.89 0.10 -3.76
CA SER A 9 26.18 1.48 -3.33
C SER A 9 25.20 2.50 -3.91
N MET A 10 24.67 3.35 -3.04
CA MET A 10 24.06 4.63 -3.40
C MET A 10 25.01 5.77 -3.02
N ASN A 11 25.11 6.80 -3.86
CA ASN A 11 25.87 8.02 -3.59
C ASN A 11 24.92 9.11 -3.09
N ILE A 12 24.72 9.14 -1.77
CA ILE A 12 23.77 10.05 -1.11
C ILE A 12 24.55 11.23 -0.52
N SER A 13 24.12 12.45 -0.85
CA SER A 13 24.66 13.70 -0.30
C SER A 13 24.36 13.78 1.21
N GLU A 14 25.28 14.38 1.96
CA GLU A 14 25.25 14.43 3.45
C GLU A 14 23.88 14.84 4.03
N ASN A 15 23.30 15.95 3.56
CA ASN A 15 21.99 16.43 4.04
C ASN A 15 20.85 15.41 3.86
N PHE A 16 20.90 14.59 2.80
CA PHE A 16 19.90 13.56 2.52
C PHE A 16 20.15 12.31 3.35
N LEU A 17 21.42 11.95 3.54
CA LEU A 17 21.82 10.83 4.38
C LEU A 17 21.42 11.07 5.84
N ASP A 18 21.62 12.29 6.35
CA ASP A 18 21.20 12.70 7.69
C ASP A 18 19.71 12.48 7.92
N ILE A 19 18.88 12.84 6.94
CA ILE A 19 17.43 12.67 7.00
C ILE A 19 17.00 11.23 6.89
N LEU A 20 17.64 10.49 6.00
CA LEU A 20 17.40 9.06 5.88
C LEU A 20 17.70 8.36 7.22
N GLN A 21 18.84 8.65 7.84
CA GLN A 21 19.20 8.10 9.14
C GLN A 21 18.18 8.49 10.22
N LEU A 22 17.83 9.77 10.33
CA LEU A 22 16.82 10.24 11.30
C LEU A 22 15.47 9.52 11.13
N SER A 23 15.04 9.26 9.89
CA SER A 23 13.78 8.56 9.62
C SER A 23 13.79 7.10 10.09
N PHE A 24 14.93 6.40 9.96
CA PHE A 24 15.06 5.04 10.47
C PHE A 24 15.19 5.02 11.98
N GLU A 25 15.87 5.99 12.57
CA GLU A 25 15.90 6.14 14.03
C GLU A 25 14.48 6.32 14.58
N ILE A 26 13.65 7.15 13.95
CA ILE A 26 12.23 7.33 14.33
C ILE A 26 11.48 6.00 14.25
N LYS A 27 11.63 5.27 13.14
CA LYS A 27 10.97 3.98 12.89
C LYS A 27 11.27 2.91 13.94
N TYR A 28 12.46 2.95 14.53
CA TYR A 28 12.91 1.95 15.51
C TYR A 28 12.91 2.43 16.95
N ILE A 29 12.44 3.66 17.24
CA ILE A 29 12.20 4.08 18.61
C ILE A 29 11.05 3.26 19.19
N ASP A 30 11.34 2.56 20.28
CA ASP A 30 10.35 1.88 21.10
C ASP A 30 9.32 2.90 21.64
N GLU A 31 8.06 2.68 21.31
CA GLU A 31 6.95 3.58 21.65
C GLU A 31 6.72 3.65 23.16
N ASP A 32 7.00 2.57 23.89
CA ASP A 32 6.78 2.48 25.34
C ASP A 32 7.82 3.29 26.13
N THR A 33 9.02 3.51 25.56
CA THR A 33 10.14 4.14 26.27
C THR A 33 10.58 5.48 25.66
N GLY A 34 10.13 5.79 24.44
CA GLY A 34 10.71 6.87 23.63
C GLY A 34 9.74 7.88 23.04
N LEU A 35 8.46 7.89 23.43
CA LEU A 35 7.42 8.72 22.79
C LEU A 35 7.79 10.21 22.66
N ALA A 36 8.29 10.85 23.73
CA ALA A 36 8.68 12.26 23.71
C ALA A 36 9.85 12.50 22.73
N LYS A 37 10.87 11.63 22.79
CA LYS A 37 12.03 11.66 21.89
C LYS A 37 11.62 11.44 20.43
N LYS A 38 10.64 10.56 20.18
CA LYS A 38 10.06 10.29 18.86
C LYS A 38 9.39 11.54 18.30
N LYS A 39 8.57 12.23 19.10
CA LYS A 39 7.92 13.51 18.71
C LYS A 39 8.92 14.61 18.37
N ASP A 40 9.96 14.78 19.20
CA ASP A 40 11.00 15.80 18.94
C ASP A 40 11.74 15.52 17.63
N LYS A 41 12.12 14.25 17.39
CA LYS A 41 12.80 13.83 16.16
C LYS A 41 11.89 13.94 14.93
N LEU A 42 10.61 13.61 15.06
CA LEU A 42 9.62 13.79 14.00
C LEU A 42 9.62 15.25 13.57
N LYS A 43 9.40 16.19 14.49
CA LYS A 43 9.37 17.63 14.19
C LYS A 43 10.62 18.12 13.47
N VAL A 44 11.81 17.75 13.97
CA VAL A 44 13.09 18.10 13.35
C VAL A 44 13.20 17.52 11.93
N SER A 45 12.74 16.29 11.73
CA SER A 45 12.74 15.64 10.42
C SER A 45 11.76 16.30 9.46
N GLU A 46 10.55 16.67 9.91
CA GLU A 46 9.56 17.35 9.07
C GLU A 46 10.09 18.68 8.51
N GLU A 47 10.68 19.51 9.37
CA GLU A 47 11.23 20.82 8.99
C GLU A 47 12.31 20.66 7.91
N LYS A 48 13.29 19.79 8.15
CA LYS A 48 14.38 19.53 7.21
C LYS A 48 13.90 18.89 5.91
N MET A 49 12.97 17.93 5.98
CA MET A 49 12.43 17.27 4.79
C MET A 49 11.64 18.22 3.90
N ASN A 50 10.86 19.15 4.48
CA ASN A 50 10.16 20.16 3.70
C ASN A 50 11.13 21.07 2.93
N VAL A 51 12.23 21.50 3.56
CA VAL A 51 13.27 22.29 2.88
C VAL A 51 13.89 21.51 1.72
N LEU A 52 14.28 20.25 1.95
CA LEU A 52 14.86 19.41 0.89
C LEU A 52 13.86 19.12 -0.23
N TYR A 53 12.60 18.88 0.10
CA TYR A 53 11.55 18.61 -0.88
C TYR A 53 11.41 19.75 -1.89
N HIS A 54 11.29 20.98 -1.41
CA HIS A 54 11.20 22.15 -2.28
C HIS A 54 12.45 22.34 -3.14
N ASN A 55 13.64 22.14 -2.57
CA ASN A 55 14.90 22.26 -3.32
C ASN A 55 15.06 21.18 -4.41
N VAL A 56 14.50 19.98 -4.21
CA VAL A 56 14.65 18.85 -5.14
C VAL A 56 13.58 18.85 -6.21
N VAL A 57 12.33 19.19 -5.88
CA VAL A 57 11.22 19.23 -6.85
C VAL A 57 11.50 20.21 -7.98
N ASP A 58 12.20 21.32 -7.69
CA ASP A 58 12.57 22.32 -8.70
C ASP A 58 13.73 21.89 -9.61
N VAL A 59 14.51 20.87 -9.25
CA VAL A 59 15.75 20.46 -9.92
C VAL A 59 15.80 18.94 -10.18
N LEU A 60 14.64 18.30 -10.31
CA LEU A 60 14.52 16.86 -10.57
C LEU A 60 15.33 16.46 -11.81
N THR A 61 16.52 15.93 -11.57
CA THR A 61 17.45 15.50 -12.60
C THR A 61 17.94 14.09 -12.25
N ASP A 62 18.14 13.26 -13.28
CA ASP A 62 18.61 11.88 -13.11
C ASP A 62 19.97 11.80 -12.39
N GLN A 63 20.76 12.89 -12.38
CA GLN A 63 22.03 12.97 -11.64
C GLN A 63 21.88 12.94 -10.11
N LYS A 64 20.66 13.16 -9.59
CA LYS A 64 20.36 13.24 -8.15
C LYS A 64 19.42 12.13 -7.67
N PHE A 65 19.36 11.02 -8.42
CA PHE A 65 18.41 9.95 -8.12
C PHE A 65 18.62 9.30 -6.74
N ASP A 66 19.86 9.15 -6.28
CA ASP A 66 20.13 8.57 -4.95
C ASP A 66 19.64 9.48 -3.81
N ASP A 67 19.79 10.80 -3.96
CA ASP A 67 19.25 11.80 -3.04
C ASP A 67 17.70 11.77 -3.04
N ILE A 68 17.09 11.64 -4.22
CA ILE A 68 15.64 11.51 -4.39
C ILE A 68 15.12 10.24 -3.69
N VAL A 69 15.79 9.11 -3.88
CA VAL A 69 15.43 7.83 -3.24
C VAL A 69 15.57 7.92 -1.73
N ALA A 70 16.64 8.54 -1.22
CA ALA A 70 16.83 8.76 0.21
C ALA A 70 15.72 9.63 0.81
N LEU A 71 15.39 10.76 0.17
CA LEU A 71 14.31 11.64 0.61
C LEU A 71 12.93 10.96 0.55
N SER A 72 12.67 10.21 -0.52
CA SER A 72 11.43 9.44 -0.67
C SER A 72 11.29 8.37 0.41
N THR A 73 12.38 7.66 0.71
CA THR A 73 12.40 6.65 1.78
C THR A 73 12.15 7.26 3.16
N ALA A 74 12.70 8.45 3.42
CA ALA A 74 12.40 9.18 4.64
C ALA A 74 10.92 9.59 4.74
N HIS A 75 10.31 10.06 3.64
CA HIS A 75 8.87 10.31 3.57
C HIS A 75 8.05 9.04 3.81
N CYS A 76 8.46 7.90 3.24
CA CYS A 76 7.80 6.62 3.46
C CYS A 76 7.86 6.19 4.92
N ASN A 77 9.05 6.19 5.53
CA ASN A 77 9.24 5.80 6.93
C ASN A 77 8.38 6.65 7.87
N ILE A 78 8.41 7.98 7.74
CA ILE A 78 7.59 8.86 8.57
C ILE A 78 6.11 8.65 8.31
N GLY A 79 5.69 8.54 7.04
CA GLY A 79 4.29 8.30 6.69
C GLY A 79 3.75 7.03 7.35
N LEU A 80 4.55 5.95 7.36
CA LEU A 80 4.19 4.67 7.99
C LEU A 80 3.99 4.77 9.51
N GLU A 81 4.67 5.69 10.20
CA GLU A 81 4.45 5.92 11.64
C GLU A 81 3.04 6.43 11.94
N TYR A 82 2.47 7.22 11.03
CA TYR A 82 1.12 7.75 11.19
C TYR A 82 0.02 6.77 10.72
N VAL A 83 0.38 5.72 9.96
CA VAL A 83 -0.59 4.73 9.43
C VAL A 83 -1.30 3.99 10.57
N THR A 84 -0.66 3.77 11.71
CA THR A 84 -1.26 3.04 12.84
C THR A 84 -2.28 3.85 13.62
N SER A 85 -2.28 5.18 13.48
CA SER A 85 -3.20 6.08 14.20
C SER A 85 -4.67 5.81 13.84
N THR A 86 -5.54 6.25 14.75
CA THR A 86 -7.00 6.35 14.54
C THR A 86 -7.45 7.81 14.41
N ASP A 87 -6.56 8.77 14.68
CA ASP A 87 -6.85 10.18 14.55
C ASP A 87 -6.86 10.60 13.06
N THR A 88 -7.83 11.41 12.67
CA THR A 88 -8.01 11.78 11.25
C THR A 88 -6.90 12.71 10.75
N ASP A 89 -6.36 13.59 11.59
CA ASP A 89 -5.29 14.52 11.21
C ASP A 89 -3.95 13.78 11.06
N ASP A 90 -3.70 12.79 11.93
CA ASP A 90 -2.58 11.86 11.78
C ASP A 90 -2.70 11.04 10.49
N LEU A 91 -3.88 10.48 10.20
CA LEU A 91 -4.12 9.74 8.96
C LEU A 91 -3.93 10.62 7.72
N ASN A 92 -4.43 11.85 7.72
CA ASN A 92 -4.18 12.81 6.65
C ASN A 92 -2.69 13.17 6.52
N THR A 93 -1.97 13.21 7.64
CA THR A 93 -0.51 13.37 7.66
C THR A 93 0.18 12.18 7.01
N ALA A 94 -0.26 10.94 7.28
CA ALA A 94 0.21 9.74 6.60
C ALA A 94 0.00 9.84 5.08
N VAL A 95 -1.21 10.20 4.62
CA VAL A 95 -1.51 10.37 3.19
C VAL A 95 -0.54 11.36 2.54
N ARG A 96 -0.30 12.51 3.17
CA ARG A 96 0.61 13.55 2.66
C ARG A 96 2.02 13.01 2.47
N TYR A 97 2.58 12.35 3.49
CA TYR A 97 3.94 11.81 3.44
C TYR A 97 4.09 10.70 2.41
N LEU A 98 3.17 9.73 2.40
CA LEU A 98 3.23 8.60 1.48
C LEU A 98 3.00 9.03 0.02
N SER A 99 2.15 10.04 -0.21
CA SER A 99 1.95 10.63 -1.54
C SER A 99 3.20 11.32 -2.06
N ARG A 100 3.87 12.14 -1.22
CA ARG A 100 5.16 12.78 -1.55
C ARG A 100 6.25 11.76 -1.85
N CYS A 101 6.29 10.65 -1.10
CA CYS A 101 7.19 9.53 -1.38
C CYS A 101 7.02 9.03 -2.82
N LEU A 102 5.79 8.78 -3.26
CA LEU A 102 5.50 8.31 -4.61
C LEU A 102 5.70 9.38 -5.69
N GLU A 103 5.44 10.64 -5.38
CA GLU A 103 5.68 11.77 -6.28
C GLU A 103 7.17 11.90 -6.63
N LEU A 104 8.05 11.82 -5.61
CA LEU A 104 9.50 11.83 -5.79
C LEU A 104 10.00 10.67 -6.66
N LEU A 105 9.36 9.51 -6.59
CA LEU A 105 9.74 8.31 -7.34
C LEU A 105 9.02 8.18 -8.69
N LYS A 106 8.22 9.18 -9.09
CA LYS A 106 7.41 9.11 -10.31
C LYS A 106 8.29 8.85 -11.53
N GLY A 107 7.92 7.84 -12.32
CA GLY A 107 8.67 7.40 -13.50
C GLY A 107 9.89 6.52 -13.19
N LYS A 108 10.24 6.31 -11.92
CA LYS A 108 11.38 5.49 -11.47
C LYS A 108 10.99 4.41 -10.46
N THR A 109 9.70 4.15 -10.25
CA THR A 109 9.19 3.18 -9.26
C THR A 109 9.60 1.72 -9.50
N LEU A 110 10.01 1.37 -10.73
CA LEU A 110 10.56 0.06 -11.08
C LEU A 110 12.09 -0.04 -10.91
N ASP A 111 12.76 1.04 -10.52
CA ASP A 111 14.19 0.96 -10.24
C ASP A 111 14.43 0.10 -8.98
N ARG A 112 15.52 -0.68 -8.98
CA ARG A 112 15.92 -1.51 -7.83
C ARG A 112 16.13 -0.72 -6.54
N LYS A 113 16.44 0.57 -6.63
CA LYS A 113 16.57 1.51 -5.52
C LYS A 113 15.21 1.96 -4.97
N ALA A 114 14.16 1.95 -5.79
CA ALA A 114 12.87 2.55 -5.49
C ALA A 114 11.76 1.52 -5.23
N ILE A 115 11.89 0.29 -5.72
CA ILE A 115 10.79 -0.69 -5.76
C ILE A 115 10.24 -1.03 -4.37
N LEU A 116 11.12 -1.24 -3.38
CA LEU A 116 10.71 -1.55 -2.01
C LEU A 116 9.93 -0.40 -1.38
N THR A 117 10.48 0.81 -1.48
CA THR A 117 9.88 2.05 -0.96
C THR A 117 8.53 2.33 -1.64
N SER A 118 8.43 2.12 -2.96
CA SER A 118 7.21 2.34 -3.73
C SER A 118 6.07 1.41 -3.33
N ILE A 119 6.34 0.10 -3.24
CA ILE A 119 5.32 -0.88 -2.83
C ILE A 119 4.92 -0.65 -1.36
N GLY A 120 5.90 -0.37 -0.48
CA GLY A 120 5.62 -0.04 0.92
C GLY A 120 4.69 1.17 1.06
N ALA A 121 4.94 2.24 0.31
CA ALA A 121 4.12 3.45 0.34
C ALA A 121 2.70 3.20 -0.19
N LEU A 122 2.55 2.41 -1.26
CA LEU A 122 1.23 2.04 -1.80
C LEU A 122 0.41 1.19 -0.82
N ASN A 123 1.05 0.21 -0.16
CA ASN A 123 0.38 -0.57 0.88
C ASN A 123 -0.04 0.32 2.06
N GLY A 124 0.82 1.25 2.48
CA GLY A 124 0.51 2.24 3.51
C GLY A 124 -0.67 3.14 3.13
N LEU A 125 -0.68 3.67 1.89
CA LEU A 125 -1.76 4.51 1.39
C LEU A 125 -3.09 3.76 1.39
N ASN A 126 -3.12 2.52 0.88
CA ASN A 126 -4.32 1.70 0.94
C ASN A 126 -4.83 1.54 2.38
N SER A 127 -3.94 1.23 3.33
CA SER A 127 -4.33 1.09 4.73
C SER A 127 -4.96 2.36 5.30
N VAL A 128 -4.43 3.54 4.94
CA VAL A 128 -4.95 4.83 5.41
C VAL A 128 -6.25 5.19 4.72
N CYS A 129 -6.33 5.05 3.40
CA CYS A 129 -7.53 5.31 2.61
C CYS A 129 -8.69 4.41 3.03
N GLU A 130 -8.43 3.18 3.48
CA GLU A 130 -9.48 2.35 4.04
C GLU A 130 -9.99 2.89 5.38
N LYS A 131 -9.08 3.29 6.30
CA LYS A 131 -9.46 3.86 7.60
C LYS A 131 -10.26 5.16 7.44
N LEU A 132 -9.92 5.96 6.44
CA LEU A 132 -10.64 7.19 6.08
C LEU A 132 -11.90 6.93 5.24
N GLU A 133 -12.17 5.69 4.86
CA GLU A 133 -13.26 5.30 3.95
C GLU A 133 -13.23 6.01 2.58
N THR A 134 -12.04 6.44 2.15
CA THR A 134 -11.80 7.12 0.87
C THR A 134 -11.37 6.17 -0.24
N GLU A 135 -10.92 4.96 0.10
CA GLU A 135 -10.56 3.92 -0.87
C GLU A 135 -11.80 3.44 -1.63
N LYS A 136 -11.78 3.50 -2.96
CA LYS A 136 -12.92 3.08 -3.80
C LYS A 136 -12.62 1.83 -4.63
N ASP A 137 -11.44 1.78 -5.27
CA ASP A 137 -11.20 0.83 -6.36
C ASP A 137 -9.91 0.00 -6.23
N ASN A 138 -9.36 -0.11 -5.00
CA ASN A 138 -8.09 -0.79 -4.71
C ASN A 138 -6.94 -0.26 -5.58
N GLU A 139 -6.96 1.03 -5.94
CA GLU A 139 -6.05 1.62 -6.94
C GLU A 139 -4.60 1.46 -6.49
N HIS A 140 -4.34 1.71 -5.21
CA HIS A 140 -3.02 1.59 -4.61
C HIS A 140 -2.53 0.13 -4.61
N LEU A 141 -3.39 -0.82 -4.25
CA LEU A 141 -3.05 -2.25 -4.23
C LEU A 141 -2.81 -2.80 -5.64
N ASN A 142 -3.66 -2.43 -6.59
CA ASN A 142 -3.50 -2.81 -8.00
C ASN A 142 -2.19 -2.25 -8.58
N THR A 143 -1.83 -1.03 -8.20
CA THR A 143 -0.55 -0.42 -8.58
C THR A 143 0.62 -1.17 -7.96
N ALA A 144 0.59 -1.47 -6.65
CA ALA A 144 1.63 -2.23 -5.95
C ALA A 144 1.84 -3.61 -6.58
N LEU A 145 0.74 -4.27 -6.91
CA LEU A 145 0.70 -5.57 -7.56
C LEU A 145 1.34 -5.54 -8.96
N SER A 146 0.98 -4.53 -9.77
CA SER A 146 1.57 -4.29 -11.08
C SER A 146 3.08 -4.02 -10.98
N LEU A 147 3.52 -3.24 -9.99
CA LEU A 147 4.95 -2.96 -9.79
C LEU A 147 5.74 -4.22 -9.47
N TYR A 148 5.28 -5.02 -8.50
CA TYR A 148 5.90 -6.30 -8.17
C TYR A 148 6.04 -7.18 -9.41
N TYR A 149 4.94 -7.39 -10.15
CA TYR A 149 4.94 -8.25 -11.32
C TYR A 149 5.88 -7.76 -12.42
N LYS A 150 5.85 -6.46 -12.76
CA LYS A 150 6.72 -5.90 -13.78
C LYS A 150 8.19 -6.00 -13.40
N TYR A 151 8.50 -5.81 -12.12
CA TYR A 151 9.86 -5.90 -11.61
C TYR A 151 10.39 -7.35 -11.62
N THR A 152 9.55 -8.33 -11.27
CA THR A 152 9.93 -9.74 -11.13
C THR A 152 9.67 -10.59 -12.37
N ARG A 153 9.28 -9.97 -13.49
CA ARG A 153 8.89 -10.66 -14.72
C ARG A 153 9.99 -11.53 -15.33
N GLU A 154 11.24 -11.12 -15.17
CA GLU A 154 12.40 -11.85 -15.69
C GLU A 154 13.05 -12.63 -14.55
N ASP A 155 13.40 -13.90 -14.76
CA ASP A 155 13.95 -14.77 -13.70
C ASP A 155 15.24 -14.22 -13.05
N ASN A 156 15.97 -13.37 -13.77
CA ASN A 156 17.22 -12.74 -13.37
C ASN A 156 17.09 -11.24 -13.05
N TYR A 157 15.92 -10.78 -12.62
CA TYR A 157 15.71 -9.38 -12.21
C TYR A 157 16.75 -8.95 -11.14
N PRO A 158 17.20 -7.68 -11.17
CA PRO A 158 18.23 -7.20 -10.26
C PRO A 158 17.75 -7.22 -8.80
N ASP A 159 18.66 -7.53 -7.87
CA ASP A 159 18.33 -7.44 -6.44
C ASP A 159 17.91 -6.01 -6.08
N PRO A 160 16.76 -5.83 -5.39
CA PRO A 160 16.41 -4.54 -4.80
C PRO A 160 17.50 -4.08 -3.83
N ILE A 161 17.65 -2.77 -3.64
CA ILE A 161 18.58 -2.23 -2.64
C ILE A 161 17.86 -2.12 -1.29
N HIS A 162 18.42 -2.76 -0.26
CA HIS A 162 17.97 -2.57 1.11
C HIS A 162 18.61 -1.30 1.70
N ILE A 163 17.93 -0.17 1.53
CA ILE A 163 18.43 1.17 1.89
C ILE A 163 18.83 1.28 3.37
N GLU A 164 18.15 0.55 4.25
CA GLU A 164 18.46 0.53 5.69
C GLU A 164 19.90 0.06 5.98
N SER A 165 20.43 -0.86 5.16
CA SER A 165 21.82 -1.32 5.30
C SER A 165 22.84 -0.20 5.07
N LEU A 166 22.47 0.87 4.35
CA LEU A 166 23.33 2.01 4.05
C LEU A 166 23.55 2.94 5.26
N VAL A 167 22.61 2.95 6.21
CA VAL A 167 22.68 3.79 7.43
C VAL A 167 23.19 3.01 8.65
N GLY A 168 23.69 1.79 8.45
CA GLY A 168 24.29 0.99 9.53
C GLY A 168 23.30 0.46 10.57
N ILE A 169 22.00 0.55 10.31
CA ILE A 169 20.94 0.05 11.20
C ILE A 169 20.69 -1.42 10.87
N LYS A 170 20.80 -2.28 11.89
CA LYS A 170 20.59 -3.72 11.74
C LYS A 170 19.11 -4.07 11.87
N GLY A 171 18.41 -4.08 10.74
CA GLY A 171 17.05 -4.62 10.65
C GLY A 171 16.97 -6.12 10.92
N LYS A 172 15.75 -6.63 11.14
CA LYS A 172 15.50 -8.07 11.37
C LYS A 172 15.67 -8.92 10.11
N GLU A 173 15.30 -8.37 8.95
CA GLU A 173 15.46 -9.00 7.64
C GLU A 173 16.37 -8.12 6.78
N LEU A 174 17.43 -8.72 6.22
CA LEU A 174 18.44 -8.01 5.43
C LEU A 174 18.41 -8.43 3.95
N ASN A 175 17.68 -9.48 3.60
CA ASN A 175 17.56 -9.94 2.23
C ASN A 175 16.50 -9.11 1.47
N PRO A 176 16.91 -8.29 0.48
CA PRO A 176 15.97 -7.40 -0.22
C PRO A 176 14.88 -8.16 -0.99
N ARG A 177 15.13 -9.39 -1.45
CA ARG A 177 14.11 -10.22 -2.11
C ARG A 177 13.06 -10.72 -1.12
N ILE A 178 13.46 -11.08 0.10
CA ILE A 178 12.52 -11.48 1.14
C ILE A 178 11.64 -10.28 1.52
N ILE A 179 12.23 -9.09 1.67
CA ILE A 179 11.47 -7.85 1.92
C ILE A 179 10.46 -7.59 0.80
N LEU A 180 10.88 -7.68 -0.47
CA LEU A 180 9.99 -7.50 -1.62
C LEU A 180 8.83 -8.50 -1.61
N ASN A 181 9.09 -9.77 -1.31
CA ASN A 181 8.07 -10.80 -1.24
C ASN A 181 7.10 -10.59 -0.07
N ASN A 182 7.59 -10.14 1.09
CA ASN A 182 6.74 -9.81 2.24
C ASN A 182 5.81 -8.64 1.91
N LEU A 183 6.33 -7.59 1.26
CA LEU A 183 5.52 -6.47 0.80
C LEU A 183 4.43 -6.92 -0.18
N HIS A 184 4.77 -7.79 -1.14
CA HIS A 184 3.80 -8.36 -2.07
C HIS A 184 2.77 -9.23 -1.37
N HIS A 185 3.17 -10.03 -0.37
CA HIS A 185 2.26 -10.82 0.43
C HIS A 185 1.24 -9.93 1.16
N THR A 186 1.69 -8.83 1.77
CA THR A 186 0.79 -7.82 2.35
C THR A 186 -0.19 -7.26 1.31
N THR A 187 0.28 -6.92 0.10
CA THR A 187 -0.62 -6.46 -0.98
C THR A 187 -1.70 -7.49 -1.29
N LEU A 188 -1.35 -8.79 -1.37
CA LEU A 188 -2.31 -9.86 -1.65
C LEU A 188 -3.32 -10.07 -0.52
N GLN A 189 -2.87 -10.04 0.74
CA GLN A 189 -3.74 -10.17 1.91
C GLN A 189 -4.76 -9.02 1.98
N GLU A 190 -4.32 -7.80 1.70
CA GLU A 190 -5.21 -6.63 1.70
C GLU A 190 -6.20 -6.66 0.55
N LEU A 191 -5.77 -7.09 -0.65
CA LEU A 191 -6.67 -7.34 -1.76
C LEU A 191 -7.74 -8.36 -1.38
N GLU A 192 -7.34 -9.52 -0.86
CA GLU A 192 -8.27 -10.56 -0.38
C GLU A 192 -9.29 -9.99 0.62
N ARG A 193 -8.81 -9.23 1.61
CA ARG A 193 -9.67 -8.58 2.61
C ARG A 193 -10.69 -7.62 1.96
N GLN A 194 -10.27 -6.81 0.99
CA GLN A 194 -11.16 -5.92 0.26
C GLN A 194 -12.21 -6.68 -0.56
N TYR A 195 -11.84 -7.79 -1.19
CA TYR A 195 -12.80 -8.63 -1.92
C TYR A 195 -13.84 -9.30 -1.02
N LEU A 196 -13.45 -9.71 0.19
CA LEU A 196 -14.38 -10.24 1.18
C LEU A 196 -15.36 -9.16 1.67
N LYS A 197 -14.89 -7.91 1.81
CA LYS A 197 -15.71 -6.77 2.25
C LYS A 197 -16.62 -6.21 1.15
N ARG A 198 -16.15 -6.17 -0.10
CA ARG A 198 -16.80 -5.52 -1.25
C ARG A 198 -16.97 -6.53 -2.40
N SER A 199 -17.89 -7.48 -2.21
CA SER A 199 -18.10 -8.63 -3.09
C SER A 199 -18.61 -8.32 -4.51
N LYS A 200 -18.94 -7.05 -4.81
CA LYS A 200 -19.50 -6.64 -6.11
C LYS A 200 -18.46 -6.52 -7.23
N ASP A 201 -17.17 -6.43 -6.91
CA ASP A 201 -16.12 -6.13 -7.92
C ASP A 201 -15.06 -7.24 -8.04
N LYS A 202 -15.50 -8.50 -8.14
CA LYS A 202 -14.60 -9.67 -8.24
C LYS A 202 -13.81 -9.79 -9.54
N HIS A 203 -14.10 -8.96 -10.55
CA HIS A 203 -13.60 -9.17 -11.90
C HIS A 203 -12.11 -8.84 -12.07
N GLU A 204 -11.60 -7.77 -11.46
CA GLU A 204 -10.18 -7.40 -11.63
C GLU A 204 -9.21 -8.31 -10.88
N PHE A 205 -9.58 -8.80 -9.68
CA PHE A 205 -8.76 -9.79 -8.96
C PHE A 205 -8.57 -11.07 -9.75
N VAL A 206 -9.70 -11.57 -10.26
CA VAL A 206 -9.76 -12.84 -10.97
C VAL A 206 -9.04 -12.68 -12.31
N LYS A 207 -9.20 -11.55 -13.01
CA LYS A 207 -8.40 -11.22 -14.19
C LYS A 207 -6.90 -11.18 -13.88
N TYR A 208 -6.47 -10.61 -12.76
CA TYR A 208 -5.06 -10.59 -12.39
C TYR A 208 -4.49 -12.01 -12.23
N PHE A 209 -5.17 -12.89 -11.50
CA PHE A 209 -4.67 -14.26 -11.33
C PHE A 209 -4.70 -15.08 -12.63
N LEU A 210 -5.74 -14.88 -13.46
CA LEU A 210 -5.88 -15.55 -14.75
C LEU A 210 -4.84 -15.07 -15.77
N ALA A 211 -4.58 -13.76 -15.85
CA ALA A 211 -3.63 -13.19 -16.79
C ALA A 211 -2.17 -13.56 -16.49
N ASN A 212 -1.85 -13.87 -15.23
CA ASN A 212 -0.48 -14.13 -14.78
C ASN A 212 -0.17 -15.62 -14.58
N GLY A 213 -1.00 -16.54 -15.09
CA GLY A 213 -0.71 -17.98 -15.04
C GLY A 213 -0.70 -18.59 -13.63
N ARG A 214 -1.12 -17.83 -12.61
CA ARG A 214 -1.19 -18.28 -11.20
C ARG A 214 -2.48 -19.04 -10.94
N PHE A 215 -2.79 -19.99 -11.82
CA PHE A 215 -4.04 -20.75 -11.84
C PHE A 215 -4.33 -21.48 -10.52
N ALA A 216 -3.29 -21.90 -9.79
CA ALA A 216 -3.43 -22.58 -8.50
C ALA A 216 -3.96 -21.64 -7.40
N GLU A 217 -3.46 -20.40 -7.35
CA GLU A 217 -3.97 -19.39 -6.41
C GLU A 217 -5.28 -18.78 -6.90
N ALA A 218 -5.44 -18.61 -8.22
CA ALA A 218 -6.72 -18.28 -8.84
C ALA A 218 -7.81 -19.26 -8.37
N LYS A 219 -7.52 -20.58 -8.39
CA LYS A 219 -8.44 -21.62 -7.92
C LYS A 219 -8.74 -21.50 -6.43
N ASN A 220 -7.73 -21.21 -5.60
CA ASN A 220 -7.94 -21.04 -4.16
C ASN A 220 -8.85 -19.84 -3.89
N HIS A 221 -8.64 -18.72 -4.58
CA HIS A 221 -9.46 -17.52 -4.44
C HIS A 221 -10.84 -17.64 -5.10
N ILE A 222 -10.98 -18.37 -6.20
CA ILE A 222 -12.29 -18.74 -6.78
C ILE A 222 -13.05 -19.63 -5.80
N ALA A 223 -12.41 -20.61 -5.18
CA ALA A 223 -13.03 -21.47 -4.17
C ALA A 223 -13.48 -20.67 -2.92
N ILE A 224 -12.68 -19.69 -2.48
CA ILE A 224 -13.08 -18.74 -1.43
C ILE A 224 -14.25 -17.87 -1.90
N GLY A 225 -14.21 -17.38 -3.14
CA GLY A 225 -15.28 -16.60 -3.76
C GLY A 225 -16.60 -17.37 -3.84
N ASP A 226 -16.55 -18.65 -4.21
CA ASP A 226 -17.68 -19.59 -4.25
C ASP A 226 -18.19 -19.90 -2.85
N TYR A 227 -17.29 -20.12 -1.87
CA TYR A 227 -17.66 -20.32 -0.47
C TYR A 227 -18.42 -19.11 0.09
N VAL A 228 -17.95 -17.89 -0.18
CA VAL A 228 -18.61 -16.66 0.25
C VAL A 228 -19.97 -16.50 -0.42
N ILE A 229 -20.09 -16.76 -1.73
CA ILE A 229 -21.39 -16.74 -2.44
C ILE A 229 -22.34 -17.76 -1.81
N HIS A 230 -21.88 -18.99 -1.57
CA HIS A 230 -22.69 -20.04 -0.95
C HIS A 230 -23.12 -19.68 0.48
N ARG A 231 -22.26 -19.00 1.24
CA ARG A 231 -22.58 -18.54 2.59
C ARG A 231 -23.63 -17.44 2.57
N PHE A 232 -23.47 -16.42 1.72
CA PHE A 232 -24.46 -15.37 1.56
C PHE A 232 -25.82 -15.90 1.08
N ASP A 233 -25.82 -16.84 0.12
CA ASP A 233 -27.05 -17.49 -0.35
C ASP A 233 -27.73 -18.33 0.74
N LYS A 234 -26.95 -18.97 1.61
CA LYS A 234 -27.46 -19.70 2.77
C LYS A 234 -28.05 -18.76 3.83
N ASP A 235 -27.38 -17.64 4.09
CA ASP A 235 -27.81 -16.65 5.09
C ASP A 235 -29.14 -15.99 4.66
N ILE A 236 -29.29 -15.64 3.37
CA ILE A 236 -30.55 -15.14 2.79
C ILE A 236 -31.68 -16.18 2.94
N ARG A 237 -31.41 -17.46 2.63
CA ARG A 237 -32.40 -18.54 2.75
C ARG A 237 -32.76 -18.88 4.20
N SER A 238 -31.89 -18.59 5.17
CA SER A 238 -32.23 -18.73 6.60
C SER A 238 -33.10 -17.58 7.09
N GLU A 239 -32.87 -16.35 6.63
CA GLU A 239 -33.73 -15.20 6.94
C GLU A 239 -35.15 -15.36 6.35
N GLU A 240 -35.28 -15.95 5.15
CA GLU A 240 -36.59 -16.29 4.56
C GLU A 240 -37.35 -17.40 5.30
N LYS A 241 -36.65 -18.24 6.08
CA LYS A 241 -37.28 -19.31 6.87
C LYS A 241 -37.76 -18.87 8.25
N GLU A 242 -37.30 -17.72 8.76
CA GLU A 242 -37.74 -17.17 10.05
C GLU A 242 -38.90 -16.17 9.95
N ALA A 243 -39.29 -15.76 8.74
CA ALA A 243 -40.53 -15.01 8.53
C ALA A 243 -41.73 -15.98 8.40
N PRO A 244 -42.77 -15.91 9.26
CA PRO A 244 -43.96 -16.73 9.10
C PRO A 244 -44.66 -16.39 7.77
N LEU A 245 -44.90 -17.42 6.97
CA LEU A 245 -45.73 -17.39 5.76
C LEU A 245 -47.15 -16.91 6.09
N ASP A 246 -47.44 -15.62 5.88
CA ASP A 246 -48.78 -15.18 5.49
C ASP A 246 -48.80 -14.95 3.97
N SER A 247 -48.95 -16.05 3.26
CA SER A 247 -48.71 -16.19 1.82
C SER A 247 -49.72 -15.46 0.91
N ASN A 248 -50.68 -14.72 1.45
CA ASN A 248 -51.64 -13.95 0.64
C ASN A 248 -51.56 -12.43 0.77
N LYS A 249 -50.65 -11.88 1.60
CA LYS A 249 -50.49 -10.42 1.75
C LYS A 249 -49.24 -9.85 1.06
N SER A 250 -48.23 -10.68 0.81
CA SER A 250 -46.92 -10.23 0.31
C SER A 250 -46.91 -9.88 -1.19
N TYR A 251 -47.66 -10.62 -2.01
CA TYR A 251 -47.69 -10.38 -3.47
C TYR A 251 -48.35 -9.05 -3.86
N ASN A 252 -49.36 -8.61 -3.10
CA ASN A 252 -50.06 -7.34 -3.37
C ASN A 252 -49.26 -6.11 -2.87
N ASN A 253 -48.40 -6.27 -1.87
CA ASN A 253 -47.55 -5.18 -1.38
C ASN A 253 -46.31 -4.96 -2.26
N ALA A 254 -45.70 -6.03 -2.78
CA ALA A 254 -44.57 -5.90 -3.70
C ALA A 254 -44.95 -5.23 -5.03
N LEU A 255 -46.15 -5.53 -5.56
CA LEU A 255 -46.65 -4.86 -6.77
C LEU A 255 -47.08 -3.40 -6.53
N ALA A 256 -47.56 -3.05 -5.32
CA ALA A 256 -47.95 -1.69 -4.98
C ALA A 256 -46.75 -0.75 -4.76
N VAL A 257 -45.64 -1.27 -4.22
CA VAL A 257 -44.40 -0.50 -4.02
C VAL A 257 -43.68 -0.22 -5.35
N PHE A 258 -43.71 -1.17 -6.29
CA PHE A 258 -43.15 -0.96 -7.63
C PHE A 258 -43.99 0.00 -8.50
N LYS A 259 -45.32 0.02 -8.35
CA LYS A 259 -46.18 0.99 -9.04
C LYS A 259 -46.09 2.42 -8.49
N ASN A 260 -45.68 2.63 -7.24
CA ASN A 260 -45.58 3.97 -6.64
C ASN A 260 -44.20 4.64 -6.79
N LYS A 261 -43.15 3.93 -7.23
CA LYS A 261 -41.80 4.51 -7.41
C LYS A 261 -41.41 4.82 -8.86
N GLY A 262 -42.32 4.65 -9.81
CA GLY A 262 -42.10 4.97 -11.21
C GLY A 262 -43.30 5.63 -11.85
N MET A 263 -43.57 6.89 -11.49
CA MET A 263 -44.19 7.94 -12.33
C MET A 263 -44.55 9.16 -11.47
N ASN A 264 -43.69 10.17 -11.49
CA ASN A 264 -44.09 11.54 -11.83
C ASN A 264 -42.85 12.43 -11.91
N LYS A 265 -42.52 12.79 -13.16
CA LYS A 265 -41.69 13.89 -13.66
C LYS A 265 -40.28 14.05 -13.10
#